data_AF-J0WWH0-F1
#
_entry.id   AF-J0WWH0-F1
#
_cell.length_a   1.000
_cell.length_b   1.000
_cell.length_c   1.000
_cell.angle_alpha   90.00
_cell.angle_beta   90.00
_cell.angle_gamma   90.00
#
_symmetry.space_group_name_H-M   'P 1'
#
loop_
_entity.id
_entity.type
_entity.pdbx_description
1 polymer ?
#
loop_
_entity_poly.entity_id
_entity_poly.type
_entity_poly.pdbx_seq_one_letter_code
_entity_poly.pdbx_strand_id
1 'polypeptide(L)' 'MSGRPRPTKSSIIKSGWGNRLMFQASYGLRMDPDDIEEGNLILEELLKSAIEEWEEEQRAAAASS' A
#
# COMPACT_ATOMS: atom_id res chain seq x y z
N MET A 1 1.97 19.37 -13.24
CA MET A 1 1.62 18.63 -12.00
C MET A 1 1.97 17.18 -12.22
N SER A 2 3.14 16.74 -11.79
CA SER A 2 3.51 15.32 -11.82
C SER A 2 3.65 14.84 -10.38
N GLY A 3 2.56 14.96 -9.61
CA GLY A 3 2.47 14.36 -8.28
C GLY A 3 2.44 12.84 -8.43
N ARG A 4 3.04 12.11 -7.49
CA ARG A 4 2.98 10.65 -7.44
C ARG A 4 1.48 10.23 -7.49
N PRO A 5 1.10 9.20 -8.25
CA PRO A 5 -0.30 8.75 -8.30
C PRO A 5 -0.78 8.30 -6.91
N ARG A 6 -2.09 8.42 -6.66
CA ARG A 6 -2.69 7.96 -5.39
C ARG A 6 -2.35 6.48 -5.17
N PRO A 7 -1.88 6.09 -3.96
CA PRO A 7 -1.54 4.71 -3.67
C PRO A 7 -2.72 3.75 -3.84
N THR A 8 -2.38 2.53 -4.24
CA THR A 8 -3.28 1.36 -4.28
C THR A 8 -2.59 0.16 -3.64
N LYS A 9 -3.36 -0.82 -3.16
CA LYS A 9 -2.84 -2.10 -2.64
C LYS A 9 -1.78 -2.72 -3.56
N SER A 10 -2.08 -2.79 -4.87
CA SER A 10 -1.18 -3.34 -5.87
C SER A 10 0.11 -2.55 -6.02
N SER A 11 0.05 -1.21 -5.98
CA SER A 11 1.24 -0.36 -6.03
C SER A 11 2.12 -0.50 -4.78
N ILE A 12 1.50 -0.70 -3.62
CA ILE A 12 2.20 -0.92 -2.34
C ILE A 12 2.92 -2.26 -2.38
N ILE A 13 2.22 -3.34 -2.76
CA ILE A 13 2.84 -4.66 -2.95
C ILE A 13 4.00 -4.56 -3.94
N LYS A 14 3.78 -3.94 -5.11
CA LYS A 14 4.78 -3.88 -6.17
C LYS A 14 6.03 -3.10 -5.76
N SER A 15 5.87 -2.01 -5.02
CA SER A 15 6.99 -1.17 -4.58
C SER A 15 7.75 -1.75 -3.38
N GLY A 16 7.07 -2.38 -2.42
CA GLY A 16 7.71 -2.95 -1.23
C GLY A 16 8.24 -4.38 -1.40
N TRP A 17 7.51 -5.24 -2.11
CA TRP A 17 7.79 -6.69 -2.19
C TRP A 17 7.88 -7.22 -3.63
N GLY A 18 7.49 -6.42 -4.62
CA GLY A 18 7.40 -6.83 -6.02
C GLY A 18 6.11 -7.58 -6.36
N ASN A 19 5.68 -8.55 -5.55
CA ASN A 19 4.46 -9.32 -5.78
C ASN A 19 3.80 -9.84 -4.50
N ARG A 20 2.55 -10.34 -4.63
CA ARG A 20 1.73 -10.80 -3.49
C ARG A 20 2.35 -11.98 -2.75
N LEU A 21 3.02 -12.90 -3.45
CA LEU A 21 3.65 -14.07 -2.84
C LEU A 21 4.78 -13.66 -1.88
N MET A 22 5.63 -12.72 -2.31
CA MET A 22 6.71 -12.18 -1.48
C MET A 22 6.17 -11.37 -0.30
N PHE A 23 5.07 -10.63 -0.51
CA PHE A 23 4.36 -9.95 0.57
C PHE A 23 3.85 -10.94 1.62
N GLN A 24 3.07 -11.96 1.23
CA GLN A 24 2.56 -12.98 2.17
C GLN A 24 3.71 -13.63 2.95
N ALA A 25 4.73 -14.10 2.23
CA ALA A 25 5.88 -14.78 2.82
C ALA A 25 6.62 -13.93 3.85
N SER A 26 6.68 -12.61 3.65
CA SER A 26 7.34 -11.69 4.60
C SER A 26 6.62 -11.56 5.94
N TYR A 27 5.30 -11.84 5.98
CA TYR A 27 4.49 -11.89 7.20
C TYR A 27 4.28 -13.31 7.73
N GLY A 28 4.98 -14.31 7.15
CA GLY A 28 4.79 -15.72 7.51
C GLY A 28 3.48 -16.32 6.99
N LEU A 29 2.76 -15.62 6.11
CA LEU A 29 1.49 -16.04 5.55
C LEU A 29 1.70 -16.90 4.30
N ARG A 30 0.80 -17.84 4.10
CA ARG A 30 0.72 -18.73 2.94
C ARG A 30 -0.29 -18.18 1.94
N MET A 31 -0.64 -18.99 0.94
CA MET A 31 -1.57 -18.63 -0.14
C MET A 31 -2.90 -19.38 -0.04
N ASP A 32 -3.23 -19.93 1.13
CA ASP A 32 -4.57 -20.43 1.40
C ASP A 32 -5.54 -19.29 1.74
N PRO A 33 -6.87 -19.53 1.67
CA PRO A 33 -7.86 -18.47 1.79
C PRO A 33 -7.78 -17.66 3.08
N ASP A 34 -7.52 -18.31 4.22
CA ASP A 34 -7.49 -17.68 5.54
C ASP A 34 -6.28 -16.72 5.62
N ASP A 35 -5.10 -17.19 5.23
CA ASP A 35 -3.88 -16.38 5.20
C ASP A 35 -3.98 -15.24 4.15
N ILE A 36 -4.70 -15.45 3.05
CA ILE A 36 -4.97 -14.38 2.07
C ILE A 36 -5.85 -13.28 2.67
N GLU A 37 -6.86 -13.65 3.46
CA GLU A 37 -7.72 -12.70 4.15
C GLU A 37 -6.91 -11.88 5.17
N GLU A 38 -6.08 -12.53 5.99
CA GLU A 38 -5.20 -11.84 6.92
C GLU A 38 -4.26 -10.86 6.20
N GLY A 39 -3.62 -11.30 5.12
CA GLY A 39 -2.77 -10.43 4.32
C GLY A 39 -3.53 -9.27 3.64
N ASN A 40 -4.82 -9.45 3.36
CA ASN A 40 -5.65 -8.36 2.86
C ASN A 40 -5.93 -7.31 3.93
N LEU A 41 -6.15 -7.73 5.19
CA LEU A 41 -6.34 -6.82 6.32
C LEU A 41 -5.07 -5.99 6.58
N ILE A 42 -3.90 -6.63 6.58
CA ILE A 42 -2.61 -5.93 6.70
C ILE A 42 -2.47 -4.89 5.58
N LEU A 43 -2.80 -5.27 4.35
CA LEU A 43 -2.67 -4.38 3.20
C LEU A 43 -3.67 -3.23 3.19
N GLU A 44 -4.85 -3.38 3.83
CA GLU A 44 -5.77 -2.26 4.04
C GLU A 44 -5.19 -1.21 4.98
N GLU A 45 -4.57 -1.63 6.09
CA GLU A 45 -3.94 -0.70 7.02
C GLU A 45 -2.76 0.03 6.37
N LEU A 46 -1.90 -0.70 5.63
CA LEU A 46 -0.82 -0.08 4.85
C LEU A 46 -1.35 0.91 3.81
N LEU A 47 -2.46 0.58 3.14
CA LEU A 47 -3.07 1.46 2.16
C LEU A 47 -3.61 2.74 2.81
N LYS A 48 -4.25 2.61 3.97
CA LYS A 48 -4.79 3.76 4.71
C LYS A 48 -3.70 4.76 5.06
N SER A 49 -2.59 4.30 5.65
CA SER A 49 -1.45 5.17 5.96
C SER A 49 -0.83 5.80 4.71
N ALA A 50 -0.64 5.01 3.65
CA ALA A 50 -0.08 5.54 2.40
C ALA A 50 -0.99 6.59 1.74
N ILE A 51 -2.31 6.43 1.83
CA ILE A 51 -3.27 7.44 1.35
C ILE A 51 -3.19 8.70 2.19
N GLU A 52 -3.10 8.59 3.52
CA GLU A 52 -2.98 9.74 4.42
C GLU A 52 -1.73 10.57 4.10
N GLU A 53 -0.56 9.92 3.99
CA GLU A 53 0.69 10.57 3.57
C GLU A 53 0.55 11.24 2.20
N TRP A 54 -0.06 10.56 1.24
CA TRP A 54 -0.30 11.14 -0.09
C TRP A 54 -1.22 12.36 -0.03
N GLU A 55 -2.29 12.34 0.76
CA GLU A 55 -3.20 13.48 0.92
C GLU A 55 -2.50 14.69 1.56
N GLU A 56 -1.61 14.46 2.52
CA GLU A 56 -0.78 15.50 3.13
C GLU A 56 0.21 16.11 2.12
N GLU A 57 0.91 15.28 1.34
CA GLU A 57 1.81 15.73 0.27
C GLU A 57 1.06 16.61 -0.75
N GLN A 58 -0.13 16.17 -1.16
CA GLN A 58 -0.97 16.91 -2.10
C GLN A 58 -1.45 18.24 -1.51
N ARG A 59 -1.81 18.27 -0.22
CA ARG A 59 -2.19 19.50 0.49
C ARG A 59 -1.00 20.46 0.61
N ALA A 60 0.18 19.96 0.99
CA ALA A 60 1.39 20.77 1.12
C ALA A 60 1.83 21.36 -0.24
N ALA A 61 1.75 20.57 -1.31
CA ALA A 61 2.03 21.02 -2.67
C ALA A 61 1.04 22.10 -3.13
N ALA A 62 -0.25 21.94 -2.83
CA ALA A 62 -1.27 22.94 -3.14
C ALA A 62 -1.12 24.23 -2.33
N ALA A 63 -0.67 24.15 -1.07
CA ALA A 63 -0.40 25.33 -0.24
C ALA A 63 0.89 26.07 -0.62
N SER A 64 1.81 25.40 -1.33
CA SER A 64 3.10 25.96 -1.78
C SER A 64 3.07 26.46 -3.24
N SER A 65 1.92 26.37 -3.91
CA SER A 65 1.69 26.83 -5.29
C SER A 65 0.89 28.13 -5.30
#